data_AF-A0A3A6NBH2-F1
#
_entry.id   AF-A0A3A6NBH2-F1
#
_cell.length_a   1.000
_cell.length_b   1.000
_cell.length_c   1.000
_cell.angle_alpha   90.00
_cell.angle_beta   90.00
_cell.angle_gamma   90.00
#
_symmetry.space_group_name_H-M   'P 1'
#
loop_
_entity.id
_entity.type
_entity.pdbx_description
1 polymer ?
#
loop_
_entity_poly.entity_id
_entity_poly.type
_entity_poly.pdbx_seq_one_letter_code
_entity_poly.pdbx_strand_id
1 'polypeptide(L)'
;MEKEHDSLGQLSYTSFLPKDMVKERINHREYNRALKVDGKLMCAGPVTDYRWAMFIYKVEFEEEARSLIEADPFFKCGFFIDYEINGWYYRI
;
A
#
# COMPACT_ATOMS: atom_id res chain seq x y z
N MET A 1 31.57 8.24 16.02
CA MET A 1 30.42 8.96 16.60
C MET A 1 29.26 8.74 15.68
N GLU A 2 28.15 8.26 16.25
CA GLU A 2 26.96 7.74 15.57
C GLU A 2 26.39 8.66 14.50
N LYS A 3 25.94 8.03 13.42
CA LYS A 3 25.22 8.65 12.32
C LYS A 3 23.89 9.18 12.86
N GLU A 4 23.63 10.46 12.67
CA GLU A 4 22.31 11.06 12.83
C GLU A 4 21.31 10.27 11.99
N HIS A 5 20.46 9.52 12.68
CA HIS A 5 19.31 8.87 12.08
C HIS A 5 18.30 9.98 11.78
N ASP A 6 18.21 10.34 10.51
CA ASP A 6 17.21 11.25 9.96
C ASP A 6 15.81 10.78 10.39
N SER A 7 15.30 11.42 11.43
CA SER A 7 14.02 11.11 12.07
C SER A 7 12.88 11.98 11.50
N LEU A 8 13.15 12.77 10.46
CA LEU A 8 12.17 13.62 9.81
C LEU A 8 11.18 12.84 8.93
N GLY A 9 11.41 11.55 8.68
CA GLY A 9 10.54 10.69 7.86
C GLY A 9 9.51 9.83 8.61
N GLN A 10 9.54 9.81 9.95
CA GLN A 10 8.72 8.87 10.76
C GLN A 10 7.77 9.52 11.76
N LEU A 11 7.94 10.80 12.09
CA LEU A 11 6.98 11.62 12.82
C LEU A 11 6.15 12.44 11.82
N SER A 12 4.86 12.24 11.59
CA SER A 12 3.91 11.15 11.85
C SER A 12 2.70 11.52 10.99
N TYR A 13 2.59 11.15 9.71
CA TYR A 13 1.31 11.32 8.98
C TYR A 13 0.15 10.64 9.75
N THR A 14 0.49 9.67 10.59
CA THR A 14 -0.34 9.06 11.62
C THR A 14 -1.01 10.02 12.61
N SER A 15 -0.57 11.27 12.75
CA SER A 15 -1.22 12.25 13.64
C SER A 15 -2.56 12.73 13.10
N PHE A 16 -2.79 12.60 11.79
CA PHE A 16 -4.05 12.96 11.13
C PHE A 16 -4.94 11.74 10.86
N LEU A 17 -4.47 10.54 11.17
CA LEU A 17 -5.21 9.32 10.89
C LEU A 17 -6.20 9.02 12.04
N PRO A 18 -7.45 8.65 11.73
CA PRO A 18 -8.39 8.15 12.73
C PRO A 18 -7.76 7.00 13.53
N LYS A 19 -8.06 6.89 14.83
CA LYS A 19 -7.44 5.88 15.72
C LYS A 19 -7.58 4.45 15.19
N ASP A 20 -8.69 4.15 14.52
CA ASP A 20 -8.95 2.83 13.93
C ASP A 20 -7.98 2.50 12.79
N MET A 21 -7.45 3.52 12.09
CA MET A 21 -6.47 3.37 11.03
C MET A 21 -5.08 2.96 11.54
N VAL A 22 -4.72 3.33 12.76
CA VAL A 22 -3.40 3.01 13.33
C VAL A 22 -3.26 1.50 13.49
N LYS A 23 -4.33 0.81 13.91
CA LYS A 23 -4.35 -0.65 14.04
C LYS A 23 -4.30 -1.32 12.66
N GLU A 24 -5.17 -0.90 11.74
CA GLU A 24 -5.25 -1.52 10.41
C GLU A 24 -4.04 -1.23 9.53
N ARG A 25 -3.26 -0.20 9.85
CA ARG A 25 -1.97 0.07 9.17
C ARG A 25 -0.99 -1.08 9.36
N ILE A 26 -0.97 -1.72 10.53
CA ILE A 26 -0.10 -2.87 10.75
C ILE A 26 -0.54 -4.01 9.82
N ASN A 27 -1.83 -4.33 9.81
CA ASN A 27 -2.41 -5.37 8.96
C ASN A 27 -2.17 -5.10 7.46
N HIS A 28 -2.40 -3.86 7.00
CA HIS A 28 -2.14 -3.43 5.64
C HIS A 28 -0.65 -3.60 5.24
N ARG A 29 0.27 -3.25 6.13
CA ARG A 29 1.71 -3.41 5.86
C ARG A 29 2.13 -4.87 5.85
N GLU A 30 1.60 -5.70 6.74
CA GLU A 30 1.85 -7.15 6.73
C GLU A 30 1.28 -7.81 5.47
N TYR A 31 0.07 -7.42 5.06
CA TYR A 31 -0.55 -7.87 3.81
C TYR A 31 0.34 -7.55 2.60
N ASN A 32 0.77 -6.30 2.45
CA ASN A 32 1.65 -5.90 1.35
C ASN A 32 3.03 -6.58 1.40
N ARG A 33 3.57 -6.86 2.60
CA ARG A 33 4.80 -7.64 2.76
C ARG A 33 4.62 -9.06 2.27
N ALA A 34 3.52 -9.73 2.63
CA ALA A 34 3.21 -11.07 2.18
C ALA A 34 3.10 -11.12 0.64
N LEU A 35 2.35 -10.20 0.02
CA LEU A 35 2.25 -10.12 -1.44
C LEU A 35 3.59 -9.88 -2.13
N LYS A 36 4.47 -9.09 -1.50
CA LYS A 36 5.82 -8.85 -2.02
C LYS A 36 6.70 -10.10 -1.94
N VAL A 37 6.61 -10.85 -0.85
CA VAL A 37 7.29 -12.16 -0.69
C VAL A 37 6.79 -13.17 -1.72
N ASP A 38 5.48 -13.19 -1.96
CA ASP A 38 4.83 -14.06 -2.95
C ASP A 38 5.07 -13.62 -4.40
N GLY A 39 5.79 -12.51 -4.62
CA GLY A 39 6.09 -11.98 -5.95
C GLY A 39 4.91 -11.35 -6.68
N LYS A 40 3.78 -11.16 -6.00
CA LYS A 40 2.54 -10.56 -6.53
C LYS A 40 2.54 -9.03 -6.45
N LEU A 41 3.34 -8.43 -5.57
CA LEU A 41 3.46 -6.97 -5.43
C LEU A 41 4.89 -6.49 -5.73
N MET A 42 5.04 -5.65 -6.77
CA MET A 42 6.32 -5.01 -7.10
C MET A 42 6.59 -3.81 -6.22
N CYS A 43 5.63 -2.89 -6.12
CA CYS A 43 5.67 -1.74 -5.22
C CYS A 43 4.26 -1.25 -4.88
N ALA A 44 4.14 -0.61 -3.71
CA ALA A 44 2.93 0.04 -3.24
C ALA A 44 3.30 1.28 -2.42
N GLY A 45 2.52 2.35 -2.56
CA GLY A 45 2.67 3.51 -1.70
C GLY A 45 1.75 4.67 -2.07
N PRO A 46 1.46 5.57 -1.11
CA PRO A 46 0.74 6.79 -1.37
C PRO A 46 1.59 7.76 -2.20
N VAL A 47 0.93 8.67 -2.93
CA VAL A 47 1.60 9.89 -3.41
C VAL A 47 1.96 10.82 -2.26
N THR A 48 2.83 11.79 -2.54
CA THR A 48 3.40 12.71 -1.54
C THR A 48 2.37 13.51 -0.77
N ASP A 49 1.19 13.75 -1.35
CA ASP A 49 0.06 14.46 -0.73
C ASP A 49 -1.04 13.53 -0.20
N TYR A 50 -0.82 12.21 -0.21
CA TYR A 50 -1.73 11.17 0.31
C TYR A 50 -3.13 11.15 -0.31
N ARG A 51 -3.37 11.82 -1.44
CA ARG A 51 -4.70 11.83 -2.08
C ARG A 51 -5.07 10.50 -2.72
N TRP A 52 -4.08 9.73 -3.15
CA TRP A 52 -4.24 8.41 -3.73
C TRP A 52 -2.99 7.56 -3.48
N ALA A 53 -3.08 6.27 -3.81
CA ALA A 53 -1.95 5.36 -3.71
C ALA A 53 -1.79 4.57 -5.01
N MET A 54 -0.54 4.28 -5.34
CA MET A 54 -0.18 3.48 -6.50
C MET A 54 0.25 2.09 -6.04
N PHE A 55 -0.26 1.08 -6.72
CA PHE A 55 0.14 -0.32 -6.55
C PHE A 55 0.51 -0.87 -7.91
N ILE A 56 1.65 -1.56 -7.99
CA ILE A 56 2.07 -2.30 -9.18
C ILE A 56 2.08 -3.77 -8.80
N TYR A 57 1.07 -4.49 -9.27
CA TYR A 57 0.94 -5.93 -9.09
C TYR A 57 1.52 -6.70 -10.28
N LYS A 58 2.02 -7.90 -10.02
CA LYS A 58 2.36 -8.91 -11.01
C LYS A 58 1.34 -10.03 -10.94
N VAL A 59 0.37 -10.00 -11.85
CA VAL A 59 -0.76 -10.92 -11.91
C VAL A 59 -0.98 -11.40 -13.35
N GLU A 60 -1.69 -12.52 -13.51
CA GLU A 60 -1.97 -13.08 -14.83
C GLU A 60 -3.14 -12.36 -15.53
N PHE A 61 -4.10 -11.85 -14.77
CA PHE A 61 -5.33 -11.21 -15.28
C PHE A 61 -5.84 -10.13 -14.31
N GLU A 62 -6.70 -9.24 -14.81
CA GLU A 62 -7.20 -8.07 -14.07
C GLU A 62 -7.98 -8.44 -12.81
N GLU A 63 -8.77 -9.51 -12.85
CA GLU A 63 -9.59 -9.98 -11.73
C GLU A 63 -8.75 -10.41 -10.52
N GLU A 64 -7.52 -10.88 -10.75
CA GLU A 64 -6.59 -11.19 -9.67
C GLU A 64 -6.15 -9.89 -8.98
N ALA A 65 -5.77 -8.84 -9.73
CA ALA A 65 -5.44 -7.55 -9.15
C ALA A 65 -6.62 -6.98 -8.35
N ARG A 66 -7.84 -7.08 -8.88
CA ARG A 66 -9.06 -6.67 -8.18
C ARG A 66 -9.23 -7.40 -6.85
N SER A 67 -9.03 -8.72 -6.85
CA SER A 67 -9.11 -9.54 -5.64
C SER A 67 -8.06 -9.15 -4.60
N LEU A 68 -6.85 -8.77 -5.02
CA LEU A 68 -5.79 -8.30 -4.12
C LEU A 68 -6.14 -6.94 -3.52
N ILE A 69 -6.65 -6.00 -4.32
CA ILE A 69 -7.10 -4.68 -3.88
C ILE A 69 -8.20 -4.82 -2.83
N GLU A 70 -9.22 -5.62 -3.12
CA GLU A 70 -10.39 -5.79 -2.24
C GLU A 70 -10.10 -6.63 -0.98
N ALA A 71 -9.03 -7.44 -1.01
CA ALA A 71 -8.56 -8.18 0.15
C ALA A 71 -7.76 -7.32 1.15
N ASP A 72 -7.25 -6.16 0.72
CA ASP A 72 -6.44 -5.26 1.54
C ASP A 72 -7.23 -4.79 2.79
N PRO A 73 -6.64 -4.89 4.00
CA PRO A 73 -7.25 -4.35 5.22
C PRO A 73 -7.69 -2.88 5.10
N PHE A 74 -6.94 -2.07 4.35
CA PHE A 74 -7.32 -0.68 4.11
C PHE A 74 -8.58 -0.55 3.26
N PHE A 75 -8.76 -1.38 2.23
CA PHE A 75 -9.99 -1.39 1.44
C PHE A 75 -11.18 -1.86 2.26
N LYS A 76 -11.02 -2.97 3.01
CA LYS A 76 -12.09 -3.54 3.85
C LYS A 76 -12.60 -2.60 4.93
N CYS A 77 -11.74 -1.72 5.42
CA CYS A 77 -12.10 -0.69 6.39
C CYS A 77 -12.54 0.64 5.74
N GLY A 78 -12.63 0.70 4.41
CA GLY A 78 -13.13 1.85 3.66
C GLY A 78 -12.15 3.03 3.58
N PHE A 79 -10.85 2.81 3.80
CA PHE A 79 -9.84 3.89 3.70
C PHE A 79 -9.61 4.35 2.26
N PHE A 80 -9.75 3.42 1.32
CA PHE A 80 -9.96 3.73 -0.08
C PHE A 80 -11.02 2.77 -0.59
N ILE A 81 -11.91 3.27 -1.44
CA ILE A 81 -13.04 2.51 -1.97
C ILE A 81 -13.11 2.57 -3.50
N ASP A 82 -12.45 3.57 -4.09
CA ASP A 82 -12.39 3.77 -5.53
C ASP A 82 -10.98 3.42 -6.04
N TYR A 83 -10.92 2.76 -7.18
CA TYR A 83 -9.68 2.38 -7.83
C TYR A 83 -9.87 2.24 -9.35
N GLU A 84 -8.77 2.42 -10.07
CA GLU A 84 -8.69 2.16 -11.51
C GLU A 84 -7.60 1.11 -11.73
N ILE A 85 -7.87 0.14 -12.61
CA ILE A 85 -6.89 -0.89 -12.96
C ILE A 85 -6.49 -0.68 -14.42
N ASN A 86 -5.19 -0.52 -14.65
CA ASN A 86 -4.63 -0.39 -15.98
C ASN A 86 -3.55 -1.47 -16.19
N GLY A 87 -3.67 -2.23 -17.29
CA GLY A 87 -2.62 -3.15 -17.71
C GLY A 87 -1.36 -2.40 -18.13
N TRP A 88 -0.20 -2.85 -17.66
CA TRP A 88 1.10 -2.26 -18.01
C TRP A 88 2.11 -3.33 -18.39
N TYR A 89 2.78 -3.15 -19.53
CA TYR A 89 3.85 -4.04 -19.96
C TYR A 89 5.15 -3.71 -19.22
N TYR A 90 5.55 -4.59 -18.32
CA TYR A 90 6.88 -4.55 -17.71
C TYR A 90 7.94 -4.84 -18.80
N ARG A 91 8.81 -3.87 -19.08
CA ARG A 91 9.72 -3.88 -20.26
C ARG A 91 11.21 -3.76 -19.92
N ILE A 92 11.59 -3.86 -18.64
CA ILE A 92 12.99 -3.72 -18.21
C ILE A 92 13.70 -5.07 -18.09
#